data_AF-A0A7H9E7Z0-F1
#
_entry.id   AF-A0A7H9E7Z0-F1
#
_cell.length_a   1.000
_cell.length_b   1.000
_cell.length_c   1.000
_cell.angle_alpha   90.00
_cell.angle_beta   90.00
_cell.angle_gamma   90.00
#
_symmetry.space_group_name_H-M   'P 1'
#
loop_
_entity.id
_entity.type
_entity.pdbx_description
1 polymer ?
#
loop_
_entity_poly.entity_id
_entity_poly.type
_entity_poly.pdbx_seq_one_letter_code
_entity_poly.pdbx_strand_id
1 'polypeptide(L)'
;MTEKEYEREYGKTKLDHVLSHMTIAFGKILEFMAILFLPFAIVEQLCIYGVTHPDQIISLLLVLMIFLTALAVRAVKKLRKK
;
A
#
# COMPACT_ATOMS: atom_id res chain seq x y z
N MET A 1 18.46 18.94 16.85
CA MET A 1 19.24 18.73 15.61
C MET A 1 20.47 19.61 15.72
N THR A 2 21.66 19.02 15.74
CA THR A 2 22.92 19.78 15.79
C THR A 2 23.29 20.32 14.40
N GLU A 3 23.98 21.45 14.29
CA GLU A 3 24.40 22.04 12.99
C GLU A 3 25.10 21.02 12.07
N LYS A 4 25.91 20.14 12.66
CA LYS A 4 26.60 19.06 11.92
C LYS A 4 25.67 17.99 11.38
N GLU A 5 24.52 17.75 12.02
CA GLU A 5 23.49 16.84 11.48
C GLU A 5 22.70 17.53 10.36
N TYR A 6 22.42 18.83 10.53
CA TYR A 6 21.70 19.64 9.55
C TYR A 6 22.46 19.78 8.22
N GLU A 7 23.76 20.08 8.28
CA GLU A 7 24.64 20.12 7.09
C GLU A 7 24.79 18.74 6.43
N ARG A 8 24.61 17.65 7.18
CA ARG A 8 24.72 16.28 6.65
C ARG A 8 23.43 15.86 5.92
N GLU A 9 22.27 16.28 6.40
CA GLU A 9 20.96 15.97 5.79
C GLU A 9 20.62 16.88 4.61
N TYR A 10 20.95 18.17 4.70
CA TYR A 10 20.51 19.17 3.71
C TYR A 10 21.67 19.82 2.94
N GLY A 11 22.90 19.45 3.23
CA GLY A 11 24.10 20.01 2.59
C GLY A 11 24.43 21.42 3.09
N LYS A 12 25.57 21.94 2.62
CA LYS A 12 26.13 23.23 3.07
C LYS A 12 25.60 24.43 2.29
N THR A 13 25.09 24.19 1.09
CA THR A 13 24.70 25.25 0.17
C THR A 13 23.17 25.36 0.07
N LYS A 14 22.67 26.56 -0.28
CA LYS A 14 21.23 26.76 -0.52
C LYS A 14 20.68 25.86 -1.62
N LEU A 15 21.53 25.51 -2.60
CA LEU A 15 21.18 24.60 -3.69
C LEU A 15 21.04 23.15 -3.19
N ASP A 16 21.97 22.69 -2.35
CA ASP A 16 21.87 21.35 -1.72
C ASP A 16 20.61 21.23 -0.87
N HIS A 17 20.23 22.30 -0.18
CA HIS A 17 19.05 22.30 0.70
C HIS A 17 17.75 22.11 -0.10
N VAL A 18 17.66 22.77 -1.27
CA VAL A 18 16.53 22.62 -2.20
C VAL A 18 16.52 21.23 -2.83
N LEU A 19 17.70 20.73 -3.26
CA LEU A 19 17.83 19.39 -3.84
C LEU A 19 17.50 18.29 -2.82
N SER A 20 17.93 18.43 -1.57
CA SER A 20 17.61 17.49 -0.50
C SER A 20 16.11 17.47 -0.21
N HIS A 21 15.45 18.64 -0.10
CA HIS A 21 14.00 18.70 0.03
C HIS A 21 13.24 18.07 -1.14
N MET A 22 13.68 18.30 -2.39
CA MET A 22 13.07 17.65 -3.55
C MET A 22 13.29 16.14 -3.54
N THR A 23 14.45 15.67 -3.10
CA THR A 23 14.77 14.24 -3.02
C THR A 23 13.91 13.54 -1.95
N ILE A 24 13.71 14.19 -0.80
CA ILE A 24 12.83 13.70 0.26
C ILE A 24 11.37 13.66 -0.22
N ALA A 25 10.91 14.72 -0.89
CA ALA A 25 9.57 14.78 -1.45
C ALA A 25 9.35 13.69 -2.52
N PHE A 26 10.31 13.49 -3.41
CA PHE A 26 10.26 12.45 -4.43
C PHE A 26 10.28 11.05 -3.80
N GLY A 27 11.12 10.82 -2.79
CA GLY A 27 11.15 9.56 -2.04
C GLY A 27 9.79 9.24 -1.40
N LYS A 28 9.11 10.25 -0.84
CA LYS A 28 7.76 10.08 -0.27
C LYS A 28 6.70 9.79 -1.32
N ILE A 29 6.76 10.43 -2.48
CA ILE A 29 5.88 10.12 -3.61
C ILE A 29 6.11 8.69 -4.09
N LEU A 30 7.38 8.27 -4.19
CA LEU A 30 7.74 6.94 -4.65
C LEU A 30 7.34 5.86 -3.64
N GLU A 31 7.48 6.12 -2.34
CA GLU A 31 6.97 5.27 -1.26
C GLU A 31 5.44 5.13 -1.35
N PHE A 32 4.72 6.23 -1.56
CA PHE A 32 3.27 6.21 -1.75
C PHE A 32 2.86 5.42 -2.99
N MET A 33 3.56 5.64 -4.12
CA MET A 33 3.32 4.90 -5.35
C MET A 33 3.61 3.41 -5.14
N ALA A 34 4.68 3.03 -4.47
CA ALA A 34 4.96 1.62 -4.19
C ALA A 34 3.87 0.96 -3.33
N ILE A 35 3.39 1.65 -2.28
CA ILE A 35 2.29 1.17 -1.43
C ILE A 35 1.00 1.01 -2.24
N LEU A 36 0.74 1.90 -3.19
CA LEU A 36 -0.47 1.88 -4.00
C LEU A 36 -0.37 0.86 -5.14
N PHE A 37 0.74 0.82 -5.89
CA PHE A 37 0.93 -0.09 -7.02
C PHE A 37 1.01 -1.56 -6.60
N LEU A 38 1.52 -1.87 -5.40
CA LEU A 38 1.63 -3.26 -4.96
C LEU A 38 0.27 -4.00 -4.90
N PRO A 39 -0.77 -3.51 -4.21
CA PRO A 39 -2.09 -4.14 -4.24
C PRO A 39 -2.75 -4.06 -5.61
N PHE A 40 -2.56 -2.97 -6.37
CA PHE A 40 -3.12 -2.87 -7.72
C PHE A 40 -2.53 -3.93 -8.67
N ALA A 41 -1.21 -4.18 -8.61
CA ALA A 41 -0.55 -5.21 -9.40
C ALA A 41 -1.04 -6.62 -9.03
N ILE A 42 -1.30 -6.88 -7.74
CA ILE A 42 -1.88 -8.17 -7.30
C ILE A 42 -3.28 -8.36 -7.88
N VAL A 43 -4.12 -7.31 -7.85
CA VAL A 43 -5.48 -7.37 -8.42
C VAL A 43 -5.42 -7.59 -9.92
N GLU A 44 -4.56 -6.87 -10.64
CA GLU A 44 -4.40 -7.02 -12.09
C GLU A 44 -3.93 -8.43 -12.45
N GLN A 45 -2.93 -8.96 -11.75
CA GLN A 45 -2.45 -10.33 -11.97
C GLN A 45 -3.53 -11.36 -11.69
N LEU A 46 -4.34 -11.15 -10.65
CA LEU A 46 -5.49 -12.01 -10.35
C LEU A 46 -6.54 -11.93 -11.46
N CYS A 47 -6.84 -10.74 -11.98
CA CYS A 47 -7.77 -10.56 -13.10
C CYS A 47 -7.29 -11.25 -14.37
N ILE A 48 -6.00 -11.09 -14.73
CA ILE A 48 -5.40 -11.75 -15.90
C ILE A 48 -5.49 -13.27 -15.75
N TYR A 49 -5.09 -13.79 -14.58
CA TYR A 49 -5.17 -15.23 -14.29
C TYR A 49 -6.60 -15.76 -14.33
N GLY A 50 -7.57 -14.96 -13.90
CA GLY A 50 -9.00 -15.28 -13.94
C GLY A 50 -9.60 -15.36 -15.33
N VAL A 51 -9.07 -14.58 -16.27
CA VAL A 51 -9.47 -14.69 -17.68
C VAL A 51 -8.95 -15.99 -18.29
N THR A 52 -7.76 -16.45 -17.91
CA THR A 52 -7.16 -17.69 -18.43
C THR A 52 -7.68 -18.97 -17.74
N HIS A 53 -8.04 -18.90 -16.45
CA HIS A 53 -8.47 -20.04 -15.64
C HIS A 53 -9.68 -19.65 -14.75
N PRO A 54 -10.87 -19.46 -15.36
CA PRO A 54 -12.03 -18.94 -14.65
C PRO A 54 -12.50 -19.85 -13.50
N ASP A 55 -12.43 -21.17 -13.67
CA ASP A 55 -12.91 -22.15 -12.69
C ASP A 55 -12.16 -22.07 -11.35
N GLN A 56 -10.85 -21.81 -11.40
CA GLN A 56 -10.00 -21.73 -10.22
C GLN A 56 -10.21 -20.42 -9.45
N ILE A 57 -10.41 -19.30 -10.17
CA ILE A 57 -10.66 -18.01 -9.54
C ILE A 57 -12.06 -17.95 -8.92
N ILE A 58 -13.07 -18.52 -9.57
CA ILE A 58 -14.42 -18.59 -8.99
C ILE A 58 -14.39 -19.38 -7.68
N SER A 59 -13.68 -20.50 -7.64
CA SER A 59 -13.50 -21.29 -6.42
C SER A 59 -12.79 -20.49 -5.31
N LEU A 60 -11.69 -19.79 -5.65
CA LEU A 60 -10.96 -18.94 -4.71
C LEU A 60 -11.83 -17.79 -4.18
N LEU A 61 -12.56 -17.11 -5.07
CA LEU A 61 -13.44 -15.99 -4.73
C LEU A 61 -14.59 -16.43 -3.81
N LEU A 62 -15.15 -17.61 -4.07
CA LEU A 62 -16.21 -18.19 -3.26
C LEU A 62 -15.73 -18.52 -1.84
N VAL A 63 -14.53 -19.08 -1.71
CA VAL A 63 -13.90 -19.29 -0.39
C VAL A 63 -13.67 -17.96 0.33
N LEU A 64 -13.18 -16.94 -0.37
CA LEU A 64 -12.96 -15.61 0.21
C LEU A 64 -14.27 -14.98 0.72
N MET A 65 -15.35 -15.09 -0.06
CA MET A 65 -16.70 -14.65 0.32
C MET A 65 -17.21 -15.33 1.59
N ILE A 66 -16.96 -16.64 1.75
CA ILE A 66 -17.33 -17.40 2.97
C ILE A 66 -16.58 -16.86 4.19
N PHE A 67 -15.27 -16.61 4.06
CA PHE A 67 -14.49 -16.01 5.16
C PHE A 67 -14.98 -14.59 5.49
N LEU A 68 -15.25 -13.76 4.49
CA LEU A 68 -15.73 -12.40 4.68
C LEU A 68 -17.11 -12.36 5.34
N THR A 69 -18.04 -13.25 4.95
CA THR A 69 -19.35 -13.34 5.59
C THR A 69 -19.25 -13.80 7.04
N ALA A 70 -18.39 -14.77 7.36
CA ALA A 70 -18.16 -15.18 8.75
C ALA A 70 -17.56 -14.04 9.61
N LEU A 71 -16.60 -13.29 9.06
CA LEU A 71 -16.01 -12.12 9.71
C LEU A 71 -17.03 -10.99 9.88
N ALA A 72 -17.84 -10.71 8.87
CA ALA A 72 -18.90 -9.70 8.91
C ALA A 72 -19.95 -10.04 9.96
N VAL A 73 -20.42 -11.29 10.02
CA VAL A 73 -21.35 -11.76 11.06
C VAL A 73 -20.75 -11.60 12.46
N ARG A 74 -19.46 -11.93 12.63
CA ARG A 74 -18.76 -11.74 13.91
C ARG A 74 -18.64 -10.25 14.27
N ALA A 75 -18.32 -9.38 13.32
CA ALA A 75 -18.22 -7.94 13.52
C ALA A 75 -19.58 -7.32 13.90
N VAL A 76 -20.66 -7.69 13.19
CA VAL A 76 -22.03 -7.25 13.49
C VAL A 76 -22.48 -7.74 14.87
N LYS A 77 -22.21 -9.00 15.23
CA LYS A 77 -22.49 -9.52 16.58
C LYS A 77 -21.70 -8.77 17.66
N LYS A 78 -20.46 -8.38 17.38
CA LYS A 78 -19.63 -7.60 18.32
C LYS A 78 -20.17 -6.18 18.50
N LEU A 79 -20.65 -5.55 17.43
CA LEU A 79 -21.26 -4.21 17.47
C LEU A 79 -22.62 -4.21 18.17
N ARG A 80 -23.43 -5.27 18.02
CA ARG A 80 -24.75 -5.39 18.69
C ARG A 80 -24.66 -5.67 20.19
N LYS A 81 -23.52 -6.18 20.67
CA LYS A 81 -23.27 -6.44 22.11
C LYS A 81 -22.71 -5.22 22.84
N LYS A 82 -22.50 -4.11 22.13
CA LYS A 82 -22.02 -2.83 22.67
C LYS A 82 -23.18 -1.85 22.70
#